data_AF-A0A9K3KU00-F1
#
_entry.id   AF-A0A9K3KU00-F1
#
_cell.length_a   1.000
_cell.length_b   1.000
_cell.length_c   1.000
_cell.angle_alpha   90.00
_cell.angle_beta   90.00
_cell.angle_gamma   90.00
#
_symmetry.space_group_name_H-M   'P 1'
#
loop_
_entity.id
_entity.type
_entity.pdbx_description
1 polymer ?
#
loop_
_entity_poly.entity_id
_entity_poly.type
_entity_poly.pdbx_seq_one_letter_code
_entity_poly.pdbx_strand_id
1 'polypeptide(L)'
;MRRAIHTGMRRGATLSRLQPQQQTTLGHRIFCDAASSHQTTYRRHQSIPSSPSNSDTPDLSYIQQHYKVHRRGQPGHGSREYLLLPPHVKSVEQVQLDPTLPVAALMAHRNILFGARCFGKDIRLVDVCGPLVQMAVEEAEEYGEQPQAMANLKGLCGWVKKSLDDMPQEENRQENRQESSTVKSLPVQPYSSQVLQELQETDLAALEAVQAIATGVPRPGHSVVGQGTYRDGKAAWEKLAKEYIELGLAEEANLYQQHRGRLVAIESMADTSPNYLKTAGGAMARFFFL
;
A
#
# COMPACT_ATOMS: atom_id res chain seq x y z
N MET A 1 35.66 79.60 3.06
CA MET A 1 34.25 79.24 3.37
C MET A 1 34.13 77.72 3.38
N ARG A 2 33.96 77.13 4.58
CA ARG A 2 33.85 75.68 4.79
C ARG A 2 32.39 75.25 4.55
N ARG A 3 32.16 74.23 3.71
CA ARG A 3 30.88 73.51 3.62
C ARG A 3 31.07 72.12 4.23
N ALA A 4 30.27 71.84 5.26
CA ALA A 4 30.17 70.53 5.92
C ALA A 4 29.21 69.63 5.12
N ILE A 5 29.59 68.36 4.96
CA ILE A 5 28.74 67.31 4.38
C ILE A 5 28.21 66.47 5.54
N HIS A 6 26.87 66.44 5.68
CA HIS A 6 26.16 65.60 6.63
C HIS A 6 26.07 64.16 6.08
N THR A 7 26.65 63.21 6.83
CA THR A 7 26.43 61.77 6.71
C THR A 7 25.10 61.38 7.34
N GLY A 8 24.15 60.91 6.53
CA GLY A 8 22.86 60.36 6.96
C GLY A 8 22.94 58.84 7.16
N MET A 9 22.65 58.40 8.39
CA MET A 9 22.45 57.00 8.78
C MET A 9 21.28 56.39 8.01
N ARG A 10 21.47 55.18 7.42
CA ARG A 10 20.37 54.33 6.95
C ARG A 10 20.15 53.14 7.89
N ARG A 11 18.85 52.95 8.13
CA ARG A 11 18.13 52.07 9.05
C ARG A 11 18.51 50.59 8.95
N GLY A 12 18.49 49.94 10.11
CA GLY A 12 18.71 48.51 10.27
C GLY A 12 17.63 47.66 9.60
N ALA A 13 18.07 46.56 9.01
CA ALA A 13 17.22 45.49 8.52
C ALA A 13 16.88 44.55 9.70
N THR A 14 15.60 44.47 10.02
CA THR A 14 15.06 43.54 11.01
C THR A 14 15.05 42.14 10.41
N LEU A 15 15.90 41.25 10.93
CA LEU A 15 15.88 39.82 10.62
C LEU A 15 14.62 39.18 11.20
N SER A 16 13.63 38.94 10.34
CA SER A 16 12.46 38.11 10.66
C SER A 16 12.89 36.65 10.79
N ARG A 17 12.99 36.19 12.05
CA ARG A 17 13.24 34.82 12.45
C ARG A 17 12.09 33.93 11.96
N LEU A 18 12.33 33.16 10.90
CA LEU A 18 11.43 32.10 10.44
C LEU A 18 11.28 31.07 11.58
N GLN A 19 10.06 30.94 12.09
CA GLN A 19 9.70 29.85 12.99
C GLN A 19 9.68 28.53 12.19
N PRO A 20 10.21 27.43 12.73
CA PRO A 20 10.06 26.13 12.10
C PRO A 20 8.57 25.75 12.08
N GLN A 21 8.05 25.47 10.89
CA GLN A 21 6.74 24.84 10.72
C GLN A 21 6.74 23.54 11.53
N GLN A 22 5.91 23.51 12.57
CA GLN A 22 5.62 22.28 13.28
C GLN A 22 4.92 21.33 12.30
N GLN A 23 5.60 20.25 11.94
CA GLN A 23 4.95 19.08 11.36
C GLN A 23 3.89 18.63 12.35
N THR A 24 2.62 18.86 12.00
CA THR A 24 1.50 18.28 12.70
C THR A 24 1.59 16.78 12.47
N THR A 25 2.03 16.05 13.49
CA THR A 25 1.81 14.61 13.60
C THR A 25 0.30 14.39 13.54
N LEU A 26 -0.18 14.06 12.34
CA LEU A 26 -1.50 13.48 12.12
C LEU A 26 -1.55 12.21 12.95
N GLY A 27 -2.14 12.34 14.15
CA GLY A 27 -2.46 11.24 15.02
C GLY A 27 -3.31 10.25 14.23
N HIS A 28 -2.64 9.23 13.71
CA HIS A 28 -3.21 8.00 13.21
C HIS A 28 -3.96 7.35 14.38
N ARG A 29 -5.18 7.81 14.66
CA ARG A 29 -6.21 6.91 15.21
C ARG A 29 -6.60 6.00 14.06
N ILE A 30 -5.75 5.00 13.84
CA ILE A 30 -6.13 3.79 13.14
C ILE A 30 -7.30 3.22 13.94
N PHE A 31 -8.50 3.34 13.40
CA PHE A 31 -9.60 2.46 13.75
C PHE A 31 -9.22 1.05 13.27
N CYS A 32 -8.33 0.40 14.01
CA CYS A 32 -8.26 -1.05 14.09
C CYS A 32 -9.24 -1.44 15.18
N ASP A 33 -10.54 -1.36 14.90
CA ASP A 33 -11.49 -2.12 15.70
C ASP A 33 -11.23 -3.59 15.38
N ALA A 34 -10.65 -4.26 16.37
CA ALA A 34 -10.70 -5.68 16.50
C ALA A 34 -12.18 -6.10 16.45
N ALA A 35 -12.56 -6.78 15.37
CA ALA A 35 -13.75 -7.61 15.36
C ALA A 35 -13.53 -8.77 16.34
N SER A 36 -13.69 -8.50 17.64
CA SER A 36 -13.80 -9.51 18.67
C SER A 36 -15.17 -10.16 18.53
N SER A 37 -15.16 -11.39 18.07
CA SER A 37 -16.33 -12.24 17.90
C SER A 37 -16.93 -12.62 19.26
N HIS A 38 -17.92 -11.85 19.71
CA HIS A 38 -18.91 -12.35 20.68
C HIS A 38 -20.19 -12.70 19.92
N GLN A 39 -20.34 -13.99 19.60
CA GLN A 39 -21.58 -14.57 19.11
C GLN A 39 -22.58 -14.65 20.27
N THR A 40 -23.60 -13.82 20.25
CA THR A 40 -24.79 -13.99 21.11
C THR A 40 -25.82 -14.81 20.34
N THR A 41 -25.97 -16.08 20.70
CA THR A 41 -26.96 -17.00 20.14
C THR A 41 -28.39 -16.60 20.51
N TYR A 42 -29.10 -15.95 19.60
CA TYR A 42 -30.57 -15.94 19.57
C TYR A 42 -31.06 -16.92 18.51
N ARG A 43 -31.42 -18.14 18.95
CA ARG A 43 -31.88 -19.23 18.09
C ARG A 43 -33.40 -19.15 17.93
N ARG A 44 -33.88 -18.38 16.95
CA ARG A 44 -35.29 -18.45 16.51
C ARG A 44 -35.38 -19.54 15.44
N HIS A 45 -36.00 -20.67 15.79
CA HIS A 45 -36.27 -21.77 14.87
C HIS A 45 -37.28 -21.31 13.80
N GLN A 46 -36.78 -20.81 12.68
CA GLN A 46 -37.51 -20.82 11.42
C GLN A 46 -36.94 -21.96 10.58
N SER A 47 -37.82 -22.83 10.09
CA SER A 47 -37.53 -23.92 9.18
C SER A 47 -36.91 -23.37 7.89
N ILE A 48 -35.61 -23.59 7.72
CA ILE A 48 -34.84 -23.18 6.54
C ILE A 48 -35.11 -24.21 5.43
N PRO A 49 -35.61 -23.80 4.25
CA PRO A 49 -35.72 -24.67 3.10
C PRO A 49 -34.34 -25.13 2.64
N SER A 50 -34.25 -26.40 2.26
CA SER A 50 -33.05 -27.10 1.77
C SER A 50 -32.25 -26.26 0.76
N SER A 51 -30.95 -26.13 1.05
CA SER A 51 -30.00 -25.26 0.36
C SER A 51 -29.79 -25.64 -1.12
N PRO A 52 -29.85 -24.68 -2.05
CA PRO A 52 -29.41 -24.92 -3.42
C PRO A 52 -27.89 -25.13 -3.44
N SER A 53 -27.47 -26.27 -3.97
CA SER A 53 -26.08 -26.55 -4.31
C SER A 53 -25.76 -25.91 -5.67
N ASN A 54 -25.42 -24.62 -5.66
CA ASN A 54 -24.79 -23.91 -6.78
C ASN A 54 -23.93 -22.80 -6.18
N SER A 55 -22.74 -22.57 -6.72
CA SER A 55 -21.91 -21.43 -6.35
C SER A 55 -22.63 -20.15 -6.78
N ASP A 56 -23.51 -19.62 -5.93
CA ASP A 56 -24.33 -18.40 -6.12
C ASP A 56 -23.47 -17.11 -6.12
N THR A 57 -22.19 -17.23 -6.44
CA THR A 57 -21.27 -16.12 -6.55
C THR A 57 -21.58 -15.37 -7.84
N PRO A 58 -22.01 -14.10 -7.77
CA PRO A 58 -22.31 -13.34 -8.96
C PRO A 58 -21.06 -13.21 -9.82
N ASP A 59 -21.20 -13.41 -11.13
CA ASP A 59 -20.10 -13.17 -12.05
C ASP A 59 -19.76 -11.67 -12.14
N LEU A 60 -18.60 -11.37 -12.72
CA LEU A 60 -18.12 -10.00 -12.87
C LEU A 60 -19.11 -9.12 -13.63
N SER A 61 -19.74 -9.66 -14.68
CA SER A 61 -20.70 -8.92 -15.50
C SER A 61 -21.94 -8.52 -14.69
N TYR A 62 -22.42 -9.42 -13.83
CA TYR A 62 -23.52 -9.14 -12.91
C TYR A 62 -23.15 -8.07 -11.90
N ILE A 63 -21.95 -8.14 -11.32
CA ILE A 63 -21.47 -7.12 -10.37
C ILE A 63 -21.46 -5.74 -11.05
N GLN A 64 -20.83 -5.64 -12.21
CA GLN A 64 -20.71 -4.38 -12.95
C GLN A 64 -22.07 -3.81 -13.37
N GLN A 65 -23.04 -4.66 -13.70
CA GLN A 65 -24.35 -4.22 -14.19
C GLN A 65 -25.32 -3.84 -13.06
N HIS A 66 -25.27 -4.53 -11.92
CA HIS A 66 -26.31 -4.45 -10.90
C HIS A 66 -25.87 -3.79 -9.60
N TYR A 67 -24.58 -3.82 -9.28
CA TYR A 67 -24.09 -3.19 -8.07
C TYR A 67 -23.88 -1.70 -8.28
N LYS A 68 -24.03 -0.93 -7.21
CA LYS A 68 -23.88 0.52 -7.26
C LYS A 68 -22.90 0.99 -6.20
N VAL A 69 -22.07 1.95 -6.58
CA VAL A 69 -21.20 2.64 -5.63
C VAL A 69 -22.01 3.74 -4.95
N HIS A 70 -22.03 3.69 -3.63
CA HIS A 70 -22.63 4.72 -2.77
C HIS A 70 -21.53 5.42 -1.97
N ARG A 71 -21.71 6.71 -1.71
CA ARG A 71 -20.79 7.49 -0.88
C ARG A 71 -21.36 7.65 0.52
N ARG A 72 -20.52 7.43 1.54
CA ARG A 72 -20.77 7.76 2.94
C ARG A 72 -19.76 8.81 3.41
N GLY A 73 -20.23 9.88 4.04
CA GLY A 73 -19.39 11.00 4.53
C GLY A 73 -19.91 12.36 4.07
N GLN A 74 -19.31 13.44 4.58
CA GLN A 74 -19.65 14.80 4.17
C GLN A 74 -18.94 15.17 2.85
N PRO A 75 -19.62 15.88 1.93
CA PRO A 75 -19.01 16.36 0.69
C PRO A 75 -17.88 17.38 0.96
N GLY A 76 -16.89 17.42 0.07
CA GLY A 76 -15.75 18.34 0.15
C GLY A 76 -14.63 17.82 1.04
N HIS A 77 -14.41 18.47 2.18
CA HIS A 77 -13.21 18.25 3.01
C HIS A 77 -13.49 17.32 4.20
N GLY A 78 -13.19 16.03 4.03
CA GLY A 78 -13.32 15.06 5.11
C GLY A 78 -12.87 13.65 4.74
N SER A 79 -13.07 12.74 5.68
CA SER A 79 -13.02 11.30 5.38
C SER A 79 -14.33 10.88 4.72
N ARG A 80 -14.22 10.17 3.60
CA ARG A 80 -15.33 9.61 2.84
C ARG A 80 -15.06 8.14 2.57
N GLU A 81 -16.13 7.38 2.43
CA GLU A 81 -16.07 5.96 2.11
C GLU A 81 -17.00 5.66 0.94
N TYR A 82 -16.46 4.98 -0.05
CA TYR A 82 -17.18 4.50 -1.22
C TYR A 82 -17.52 3.04 -0.99
N LEU A 83 -18.80 2.71 -1.03
CA LEU A 83 -19.34 1.40 -0.71
C LEU A 83 -19.95 0.81 -1.97
N LEU A 84 -19.48 -0.35 -2.40
CA LEU A 84 -20.13 -1.11 -3.47
C LEU A 84 -21.25 -1.95 -2.84
N LEU A 85 -22.50 -1.65 -3.17
CA LEU A 85 -23.68 -2.27 -2.58
C LEU A 85 -24.40 -3.17 -3.59
N PRO A 86 -24.92 -4.34 -3.15
CA PRO A 86 -25.72 -5.22 -3.98
C PRO A 86 -27.09 -4.60 -4.31
N PRO A 87 -27.76 -5.03 -5.39
CA PRO A 87 -28.97 -4.38 -5.91
C PRO A 87 -30.17 -4.37 -4.95
N HIS A 88 -30.21 -5.29 -3.96
CA HIS A 88 -31.27 -5.33 -2.97
C HIS A 88 -31.07 -4.33 -1.83
N VAL A 89 -29.85 -3.78 -1.67
CA VAL A 89 -29.54 -2.73 -0.71
C VAL A 89 -29.74 -1.39 -1.40
N LYS A 90 -30.74 -0.63 -0.94
CA LYS A 90 -31.21 0.57 -1.64
C LYS A 90 -30.55 1.85 -1.13
N SER A 91 -29.96 1.83 0.06
CA SER A 91 -29.47 3.05 0.70
C SER A 91 -28.35 2.80 1.71
N VAL A 92 -27.61 3.87 2.02
CA VAL A 92 -26.50 3.83 2.99
C VAL A 92 -27.00 3.69 4.43
N GLU A 93 -28.23 4.11 4.73
CA GLU A 93 -28.86 3.94 6.04
C GLU A 93 -29.04 2.46 6.39
N GLN A 94 -29.32 1.61 5.38
CA GLN A 94 -29.35 0.16 5.60
C GLN A 94 -27.99 -0.38 6.03
N VAL A 95 -26.90 0.15 5.48
CA VAL A 95 -25.52 -0.21 5.86
C VAL A 95 -25.17 0.26 7.27
N GLN A 96 -25.79 1.34 7.76
CA GLN A 96 -25.61 1.76 9.16
C GLN A 96 -26.28 0.78 10.13
N LEU A 97 -27.41 0.19 9.73
CA LEU A 97 -28.10 -0.85 10.50
C LEU A 97 -27.40 -2.20 10.40
N ASP A 98 -26.84 -2.51 9.23
CA ASP A 98 -26.09 -3.74 8.97
C ASP A 98 -24.79 -3.44 8.19
N PRO A 99 -23.65 -3.28 8.90
CA PRO A 99 -22.35 -3.02 8.28
C PRO A 99 -21.79 -4.15 7.42
N THR A 100 -22.45 -5.32 7.37
CA THR A 100 -22.01 -6.48 6.58
C THR A 100 -22.55 -6.48 5.15
N LEU A 101 -23.49 -5.58 4.85
CA LEU A 101 -24.12 -5.45 3.54
C LEU A 101 -23.19 -5.06 2.38
N PRO A 102 -22.18 -4.17 2.55
CA PRO A 102 -21.28 -3.83 1.46
C PRO A 102 -20.46 -5.03 1.02
N VAL A 103 -20.27 -5.18 -0.30
CA VAL A 103 -19.37 -6.21 -0.83
C VAL A 103 -17.94 -5.75 -0.91
N ALA A 104 -17.73 -4.44 -1.08
CA ALA A 104 -16.43 -3.81 -1.08
C ALA A 104 -16.53 -2.36 -0.61
N ALA A 105 -15.41 -1.84 -0.10
CA ALA A 105 -15.29 -0.45 0.28
C ALA A 105 -13.92 0.13 -0.09
N LEU A 106 -13.90 1.41 -0.46
CA LEU A 106 -12.68 2.21 -0.64
C LEU A 106 -12.78 3.42 0.28
N MET A 107 -11.73 3.67 1.06
CA MET A 107 -11.67 4.85 1.93
C MET A 107 -10.96 5.98 1.19
N ALA A 108 -11.38 7.22 1.42
CA ALA A 108 -10.61 8.39 1.05
C ALA A 108 -10.59 9.40 2.19
N HIS A 109 -9.45 10.07 2.35
CA HIS A 109 -9.32 11.20 3.26
C HIS A 109 -8.77 12.38 2.48
N ARG A 110 -9.59 13.42 2.31
CA ARG A 110 -9.34 14.49 1.33
C ARG A 110 -9.20 13.86 -0.06
N ASN A 111 -8.16 14.23 -0.79
CA ASN A 111 -7.83 13.76 -2.12
C ASN A 111 -7.01 12.46 -2.16
N ILE A 112 -6.81 11.77 -1.02
CA ILE A 112 -6.00 10.54 -0.95
C ILE A 112 -6.91 9.33 -0.74
N LEU A 113 -6.86 8.38 -1.67
CA LEU A 113 -7.53 7.08 -1.62
C LEU A 113 -6.65 6.08 -0.85
N PHE A 114 -7.28 5.31 0.03
CA PHE A 114 -6.65 4.26 0.83
C PHE A 114 -7.32 2.94 0.54
N GLY A 115 -6.47 1.92 0.32
CA GLY A 115 -6.78 0.67 -0.36
C GLY A 115 -8.19 0.09 -0.24
N ALA A 116 -8.67 -0.44 -1.36
CA ALA A 116 -9.97 -1.08 -1.44
C ALA A 116 -9.98 -2.41 -0.67
N ARG A 117 -11.09 -2.70 -0.02
CA ARG A 117 -11.31 -3.91 0.79
C ARG A 117 -12.53 -4.64 0.26
N CYS A 118 -12.43 -5.96 0.15
CA CYS A 118 -13.56 -6.83 -0.16
C CYS A 118 -14.04 -7.53 1.12
N PHE A 119 -15.36 -7.64 1.28
CA PHE A 119 -15.98 -8.31 2.43
C PHE A 119 -16.55 -9.69 2.07
N GLY A 120 -16.86 -9.92 0.79
CA GLY A 120 -17.29 -11.23 0.28
C GLY A 120 -16.11 -12.18 0.08
N LYS A 121 -16.29 -13.47 0.42
CA LYS A 121 -15.24 -14.50 0.23
C LYS A 121 -14.89 -14.73 -1.24
N ASP A 122 -15.86 -14.54 -2.11
CA ASP A 122 -15.76 -14.87 -3.53
C ASP A 122 -15.63 -13.64 -4.42
N ILE A 123 -15.49 -12.46 -3.81
CA ILE A 123 -15.35 -11.19 -4.52
C ILE A 123 -13.88 -10.80 -4.45
N ARG A 124 -13.25 -10.72 -5.62
CA ARG A 124 -11.83 -10.36 -5.72
C ARG A 124 -11.70 -8.85 -5.90
N LEU A 125 -10.55 -8.32 -5.50
CA LEU A 125 -10.27 -6.89 -5.59
C LEU A 125 -10.35 -6.39 -7.04
N VAL A 126 -9.85 -7.18 -7.99
CA VAL A 126 -9.90 -6.88 -9.43
C VAL A 126 -11.32 -6.65 -9.95
N ASP A 127 -12.32 -7.29 -9.34
CA ASP A 127 -13.71 -7.24 -9.81
C ASP A 127 -14.44 -5.96 -9.35
N VAL A 128 -13.94 -5.31 -8.28
CA VAL A 128 -14.65 -4.21 -7.58
C VAL A 128 -13.85 -2.92 -7.45
N CYS A 129 -12.53 -2.97 -7.59
CA CYS A 129 -11.67 -1.80 -7.39
C CYS A 129 -11.97 -0.70 -8.40
N GLY A 130 -12.20 -1.06 -9.67
CA GLY A 130 -12.41 -0.08 -10.73
C GLY A 130 -13.57 0.88 -10.51
N PRO A 131 -14.81 0.38 -10.31
CA PRO A 131 -15.95 1.25 -10.02
C PRO A 131 -15.74 2.15 -8.78
N LEU A 132 -15.07 1.63 -7.74
CA LEU A 132 -14.78 2.38 -6.51
C LEU A 132 -13.79 3.52 -6.77
N VAL A 133 -12.68 3.22 -7.45
CA VAL A 133 -11.64 4.21 -7.79
C VAL A 133 -12.19 5.25 -8.75
N GLN A 134 -12.95 4.84 -9.77
CA GLN A 134 -13.55 5.74 -10.74
C GLN A 134 -14.46 6.78 -10.05
N MET A 135 -15.39 6.33 -9.21
CA MET A 135 -16.28 7.23 -8.46
C MET A 135 -15.48 8.19 -7.56
N ALA A 136 -14.42 7.70 -6.92
CA ALA A 136 -13.62 8.52 -6.01
C ALA A 136 -12.76 9.57 -6.72
N VAL A 137 -12.26 9.24 -7.91
CA VAL A 137 -11.52 10.13 -8.80
C VAL A 137 -12.44 11.19 -9.38
N GLU A 138 -13.58 10.80 -9.95
CA GLU A 138 -14.59 11.72 -10.52
C GLU A 138 -15.06 12.75 -9.48
N GLU A 139 -15.34 12.31 -8.25
CA GLU A 139 -15.72 13.23 -7.17
C GLU A 139 -14.59 14.19 -6.80
N ALA A 140 -13.35 13.71 -6.66
CA ALA A 140 -12.21 14.56 -6.36
C ALA A 140 -11.99 15.63 -7.45
N GLU A 141 -12.13 15.25 -8.72
CA GLU A 141 -12.05 16.15 -9.87
C GLU A 141 -13.16 17.20 -9.88
N GLU A 142 -14.40 16.84 -9.52
CA GLU A 142 -15.53 17.77 -9.39
C GLU A 142 -15.23 18.91 -8.40
N TYR A 143 -14.45 18.61 -7.35
CA TYR A 143 -14.00 19.60 -6.36
C TYR A 143 -12.66 20.27 -6.72
N GLY A 144 -12.09 19.99 -7.90
CA GLY A 144 -10.80 20.53 -8.33
C GLY A 144 -9.60 20.00 -7.52
N GLU A 145 -9.76 18.87 -6.83
CA GLU A 145 -8.68 18.20 -6.11
C GLU A 145 -7.90 17.29 -7.07
N GLN A 146 -6.57 17.18 -6.90
CA GLN A 146 -5.78 16.18 -7.62
C GLN A 146 -5.86 14.83 -6.88
N PRO A 147 -6.53 13.79 -7.42
CA PRO A 147 -6.68 12.53 -6.72
C PRO A 147 -5.33 11.80 -6.61
N GLN A 148 -5.08 11.21 -5.44
CA GLN A 148 -3.90 10.41 -5.14
C GLN A 148 -4.34 9.09 -4.53
N ALA A 149 -3.54 8.04 -4.60
CA ALA A 149 -3.80 6.81 -3.85
C ALA A 149 -2.55 6.26 -3.19
N MET A 150 -2.77 5.56 -2.08
CA MET A 150 -1.78 4.75 -1.39
C MET A 150 -2.13 3.27 -1.61
N ALA A 151 -1.39 2.60 -2.49
CA ALA A 151 -1.54 1.17 -2.75
C ALA A 151 -0.73 0.35 -1.76
N ASN A 152 -1.36 -0.72 -1.28
CA ASN A 152 -0.70 -1.72 -0.47
C ASN A 152 0.21 -2.60 -1.33
N LEU A 153 1.29 -3.08 -0.73
CA LEU A 153 2.32 -3.93 -1.33
C LEU A 153 2.38 -5.27 -0.58
N LYS A 154 1.21 -5.80 -0.19
CA LYS A 154 1.12 -7.08 0.51
C LYS A 154 1.81 -8.16 -0.33
N GLY A 155 2.65 -8.97 0.32
CA GLY A 155 3.42 -10.02 -0.32
C GLY A 155 4.86 -9.61 -0.65
N LEU A 156 5.21 -8.33 -0.63
CA LEU A 156 6.57 -7.84 -0.93
C LEU A 156 7.63 -8.53 -0.07
N CYS A 157 7.45 -8.64 1.25
CA CYS A 157 8.41 -9.36 2.10
C CYS A 157 8.55 -10.85 1.73
N GLY A 158 7.45 -11.50 1.34
CA GLY A 158 7.46 -12.90 0.94
C GLY A 158 8.21 -13.11 -0.38
N TRP A 159 8.00 -12.21 -1.34
CA TRP A 159 8.75 -12.21 -2.60
C TRP A 159 10.23 -11.95 -2.36
N VAL A 160 10.60 -10.92 -1.58
CA VAL A 160 12.02 -10.62 -1.28
C VAL A 160 12.70 -11.82 -0.60
N LYS A 161 12.05 -12.50 0.36
CA LYS A 161 12.61 -13.72 0.98
C LYS A 161 12.93 -14.79 -0.05
N LYS A 162 11.94 -15.12 -0.90
CA LYS A 162 12.13 -16.14 -1.93
C LYS A 162 13.28 -15.75 -2.87
N SER A 163 13.33 -14.48 -3.28
CA SER A 163 14.40 -13.97 -4.13
C SER A 163 15.78 -14.03 -3.46
N LEU A 164 15.87 -13.84 -2.14
CA LEU A 164 17.11 -14.02 -1.36
C LEU A 164 17.51 -15.50 -1.29
N ASP A 165 16.56 -16.41 -1.06
CA ASP A 165 16.81 -17.86 -0.98
C ASP A 165 17.30 -18.43 -2.33
N ASP A 166 16.85 -17.84 -3.44
CA ASP A 166 17.24 -18.22 -4.81
C ASP A 166 18.62 -17.66 -5.23
N MET A 167 19.27 -16.81 -4.41
CA MET A 167 20.59 -16.26 -4.74
C MET A 167 21.70 -17.32 -4.63
N PRO A 168 22.66 -17.37 -5.57
CA PRO A 168 23.75 -18.33 -5.52
C PRO A 168 24.63 -18.07 -4.28
N GLN A 169 24.72 -19.05 -3.38
CA GLN A 169 25.63 -18.99 -2.23
C GLN A 169 27.09 -19.08 -2.71
N GLU A 170 27.90 -18.08 -2.36
CA GLU A 170 29.30 -18.02 -2.79
C GLU A 170 30.17 -19.16 -2.26
N GLU A 171 29.74 -19.82 -1.17
CA GLU A 171 30.50 -20.87 -0.49
C GLU A 171 30.83 -22.08 -1.38
N ASN A 172 30.07 -22.34 -2.45
CA ASN A 172 30.33 -23.45 -3.37
C ASN A 172 31.23 -23.10 -4.58
N ARG A 173 31.71 -21.85 -4.71
CA ARG A 173 32.52 -21.44 -5.88
C ARG A 173 33.98 -21.88 -5.83
N GLN A 174 34.53 -22.21 -4.65
CA GLN A 174 35.96 -22.53 -4.54
C GLN A 174 36.29 -24.01 -4.80
N GLU A 175 35.37 -24.96 -4.58
CA GLU A 175 35.69 -26.39 -4.70
C GLU A 175 35.44 -27.00 -6.09
N ASN A 176 34.68 -26.34 -6.98
CA ASN A 176 34.21 -26.96 -8.23
C ASN A 176 34.90 -26.44 -9.51
N ARG A 177 36.11 -25.88 -9.40
CA ARG A 177 36.80 -25.23 -10.53
C ARG A 177 37.50 -26.19 -11.50
N GLN A 178 37.40 -27.51 -11.34
CA GLN A 178 38.19 -28.46 -12.12
C GLN A 178 37.45 -29.32 -13.16
N GLU A 179 36.12 -29.50 -13.13
CA GLU A 179 35.46 -30.38 -14.10
C GLU A 179 34.05 -29.90 -14.48
N SER A 180 33.85 -29.55 -15.75
CA SER A 180 32.64 -29.87 -16.56
C SER A 180 32.35 -28.81 -17.62
N SER A 181 32.68 -29.14 -18.87
CA SER A 181 32.54 -28.33 -20.09
C SER A 181 31.26 -28.61 -20.88
N THR A 182 30.14 -28.98 -20.23
CA THR A 182 28.89 -29.24 -20.95
C THR A 182 27.67 -28.75 -20.18
N VAL A 183 27.47 -27.44 -20.11
CA VAL A 183 26.28 -26.83 -19.50
C VAL A 183 25.19 -26.66 -20.55
N LYS A 184 24.19 -27.55 -20.51
CA LYS A 184 22.89 -27.32 -21.16
C LYS A 184 22.23 -26.12 -20.48
N SER A 185 21.95 -25.07 -21.24
CA SER A 185 21.25 -23.87 -20.77
C SER A 185 19.87 -24.25 -20.22
N LEU A 186 19.73 -24.26 -18.89
CA LEU A 186 18.44 -24.37 -18.23
C LEU A 186 17.65 -23.07 -18.44
N PRO A 187 16.30 -23.16 -18.50
CA PRO A 187 15.45 -21.98 -18.63
C PRO A 187 15.71 -21.01 -17.48
N VAL A 188 15.98 -19.76 -17.83
CA VAL A 188 16.16 -18.63 -16.90
C VAL A 188 14.95 -18.60 -15.95
N GLN A 189 15.20 -18.81 -14.66
CA GLN A 189 14.16 -18.80 -13.64
C GLN A 189 13.61 -17.36 -13.51
N PRO A 190 12.30 -17.14 -13.69
CA PRO A 190 11.72 -15.79 -13.84
C PRO A 190 11.57 -15.00 -12.53
N TYR A 191 12.32 -15.32 -11.47
CA TYR A 191 12.08 -14.78 -10.12
C TYR A 191 13.29 -14.11 -9.45
N SER A 192 14.46 -14.06 -10.07
CA SER A 192 15.62 -13.40 -9.44
C SER A 192 15.49 -11.88 -9.51
N SER A 193 15.51 -11.21 -8.35
CA SER A 193 15.54 -9.74 -8.30
C SER A 193 16.90 -9.20 -8.75
N GLN A 194 16.89 -8.25 -9.70
CA GLN A 194 18.10 -7.58 -10.17
C GLN A 194 18.68 -6.68 -9.08
N VAL A 195 17.81 -6.04 -8.29
CA VAL A 195 18.21 -5.15 -7.20
C VAL A 195 18.98 -5.91 -6.12
N LEU A 196 18.56 -7.13 -5.77
CA LEU A 196 19.29 -7.94 -4.78
C LEU A 196 20.68 -8.36 -5.28
N GLN A 197 20.82 -8.68 -6.57
CA GLN A 197 22.12 -9.00 -7.18
C GLN A 197 23.05 -7.78 -7.13
N GLU A 198 22.55 -6.59 -7.50
CA GLU A 198 23.31 -5.33 -7.40
C GLU A 198 23.79 -5.08 -5.96
N LEU A 199 22.93 -5.27 -4.97
CA LEU A 199 23.27 -5.06 -3.56
C LEU A 199 24.32 -6.03 -3.04
N GLN A 200 24.29 -7.30 -3.48
CA GLN A 200 25.29 -8.29 -3.10
C GLN A 200 26.70 -7.87 -3.51
N GLU A 201 26.83 -7.19 -4.65
CA GLU A 201 28.11 -6.75 -5.18
C GLU A 201 28.56 -5.39 -4.62
N THR A 202 27.61 -4.51 -4.27
CA THR A 202 27.89 -3.10 -4.01
C THR A 202 27.69 -2.64 -2.57
N ASP A 203 26.70 -3.18 -1.84
CA ASP A 203 26.30 -2.69 -0.52
C ASP A 203 25.73 -3.81 0.37
N LEU A 204 26.63 -4.54 1.03
CA LEU A 204 26.27 -5.62 1.96
C LEU A 204 25.47 -5.11 3.16
N ALA A 205 25.71 -3.88 3.63
CA ALA A 205 25.00 -3.33 4.79
C ALA A 205 23.52 -3.06 4.47
N ALA A 206 23.23 -2.55 3.25
CA ALA A 206 21.87 -2.42 2.76
C ALA A 206 21.23 -3.79 2.51
N LEU A 207 21.97 -4.78 1.98
CA LEU A 207 21.47 -6.15 1.80
C LEU A 207 21.06 -6.79 3.13
N GLU A 208 21.89 -6.70 4.17
CA GLU A 208 21.56 -7.19 5.52
C GLU A 208 20.32 -6.48 6.09
N ALA A 209 20.17 -5.18 5.83
CA ALA A 209 19.00 -4.43 6.27
C ALA A 209 17.73 -4.89 5.54
N VAL A 210 17.80 -5.10 4.21
CA VAL A 210 16.70 -5.66 3.40
C VAL A 210 16.32 -7.05 3.90
N GLN A 211 17.30 -7.91 4.14
CA GLN A 211 17.06 -9.26 4.66
C GLN A 211 16.37 -9.19 6.02
N ALA A 212 16.82 -8.32 6.92
CA ALA A 212 16.20 -8.13 8.23
C ALA A 212 14.76 -7.61 8.14
N ILE A 213 14.49 -6.65 7.25
CA ILE A 213 13.12 -6.12 7.01
C ILE A 213 12.22 -7.23 6.46
N ALA A 214 12.67 -7.97 5.44
CA ALA A 214 11.89 -9.01 4.82
C ALA A 214 11.58 -10.13 5.82
N THR A 215 12.62 -10.67 6.46
CA THR A 215 12.53 -11.83 7.37
C THR A 215 11.87 -11.51 8.71
N GLY A 216 11.99 -10.27 9.19
CA GLY A 216 11.67 -9.90 10.56
C GLY A 216 12.75 -10.34 11.57
N VAL A 217 13.90 -10.84 11.09
CA VAL A 217 15.03 -11.29 11.93
C VAL A 217 16.03 -10.14 12.08
N PRO A 218 16.46 -9.77 13.30
CA PRO A 218 17.45 -8.71 13.50
C PRO A 218 18.79 -9.00 12.82
N ARG A 219 19.49 -7.94 12.37
CA ARG A 219 20.87 -8.04 11.89
C ARG A 219 21.81 -8.52 13.01
N PRO A 220 22.98 -9.12 12.68
CA PRO A 220 24.01 -9.43 13.67
C PRO A 220 24.33 -8.23 14.57
N GLY A 221 24.48 -8.47 15.87
CA GLY A 221 24.72 -7.43 16.88
C GLY A 221 23.50 -6.60 17.28
N HIS A 222 22.31 -6.86 16.73
CA HIS A 222 21.07 -6.15 17.07
C HIS A 222 20.04 -7.11 17.71
N SER A 223 19.23 -6.62 18.64
CA SER A 223 18.20 -7.43 19.32
C SER A 223 16.82 -7.35 18.65
N VAL A 224 16.57 -6.34 17.81
CA VAL A 224 15.28 -6.07 17.16
C VAL A 224 15.48 -5.50 15.76
N VAL A 225 14.51 -5.68 14.86
CA VAL A 225 14.42 -4.95 13.58
C VAL A 225 13.89 -3.55 13.88
N GLY A 226 14.82 -2.64 14.22
CA GLY A 226 14.49 -1.27 14.64
C GLY A 226 14.45 -0.26 13.50
N GLN A 227 14.12 0.99 13.83
CA GLN A 227 14.11 2.12 12.87
C GLN A 227 15.44 2.31 12.14
N GLY A 228 16.57 1.99 12.80
CA GLY A 228 17.89 2.01 12.16
C GLY A 228 17.96 1.07 10.95
N THR A 229 17.42 -0.15 11.06
CA THR A 229 17.37 -1.11 9.96
C THR A 229 16.54 -0.58 8.79
N TYR A 230 15.36 -0.01 9.05
CA TYR A 230 14.51 0.58 8.01
C TYR A 230 15.16 1.78 7.33
N ARG A 231 15.87 2.62 8.09
CA ARG A 231 16.63 3.75 7.54
C ARG A 231 17.75 3.27 6.63
N ASP A 232 18.55 2.30 7.08
CA ASP A 232 19.70 1.80 6.34
C ASP A 232 19.27 1.05 5.06
N GLY A 233 18.16 0.30 5.12
CA GLY A 233 17.61 -0.42 3.97
C GLY A 233 16.68 0.39 3.06
N LYS A 234 16.38 1.66 3.38
CA LYS A 234 15.31 2.43 2.74
C LYS A 234 15.43 2.48 1.21
N ALA A 235 16.59 2.88 0.70
CA ALA A 235 16.78 3.06 -0.75
C ALA A 235 16.66 1.73 -1.52
N ALA A 236 17.26 0.67 -0.98
CA ALA A 236 17.15 -0.68 -1.52
C ALA A 236 15.70 -1.20 -1.49
N TRP A 237 15.00 -0.99 -0.38
CA TRP A 237 13.61 -1.42 -0.22
C TRP A 237 12.66 -0.70 -1.18
N GLU A 238 12.87 0.60 -1.43
CA GLU A 238 12.12 1.36 -2.43
C GLU A 238 12.37 0.86 -3.86
N LYS A 239 13.61 0.49 -4.22
CA LYS A 239 13.92 -0.13 -5.51
C LYS A 239 13.21 -1.49 -5.66
N LEU A 240 13.30 -2.35 -4.64
CA LEU A 240 12.63 -3.66 -4.61
C LEU A 240 11.11 -3.54 -4.73
N ALA A 241 10.51 -2.58 -4.04
CA ALA A 241 9.08 -2.30 -4.13
C ALA A 241 8.66 -1.89 -5.54
N LYS A 242 9.47 -1.09 -6.25
CA LYS A 242 9.21 -0.73 -7.66
C LYS A 242 9.31 -1.95 -8.57
N GLU A 243 10.38 -2.74 -8.44
CA GLU A 243 10.55 -3.99 -9.20
C GLU A 243 9.36 -4.93 -8.98
N TYR A 244 8.90 -5.09 -7.73
CA TYR A 244 7.71 -5.89 -7.39
C TYR A 244 6.43 -5.43 -8.10
N ILE A 245 6.23 -4.12 -8.25
CA ILE A 245 5.10 -3.54 -9.00
C ILE A 245 5.29 -3.74 -10.50
N GLU A 246 6.49 -3.52 -11.04
CA GLU A 246 6.81 -3.69 -12.45
C GLU A 246 6.62 -5.13 -12.94
N LEU A 247 6.88 -6.11 -12.07
CA LEU A 247 6.60 -7.52 -12.29
C LEU A 247 5.10 -7.88 -12.20
N GLY A 248 4.23 -6.92 -11.89
CA GLY A 248 2.80 -7.13 -11.77
C GLY A 248 2.39 -7.94 -10.54
N LEU A 249 3.22 -8.00 -9.50
CA LEU A 249 2.96 -8.80 -8.30
C LEU A 249 2.13 -8.05 -7.25
N ALA A 250 2.07 -6.72 -7.33
CA ALA A 250 1.29 -5.87 -6.43
C ALA A 250 -0.14 -5.65 -6.96
N GLU A 251 -1.08 -6.52 -6.56
CA GLU A 251 -2.48 -6.53 -7.06
C GLU A 251 -3.12 -5.12 -7.06
N GLU A 252 -3.11 -4.41 -5.93
CA GLU A 252 -3.74 -3.09 -5.82
C GLU A 252 -3.03 -2.02 -6.64
N ALA A 253 -1.70 -2.02 -6.67
CA ALA A 253 -0.92 -1.08 -7.48
C ALA A 253 -1.22 -1.25 -8.97
N ASN A 254 -1.32 -2.49 -9.45
CA ASN A 254 -1.69 -2.80 -10.83
C ASN A 254 -3.09 -2.28 -11.17
N LEU A 255 -4.05 -2.44 -10.24
CA LEU A 255 -5.41 -1.95 -10.43
C LEU A 255 -5.43 -0.42 -10.56
N TYR A 256 -4.69 0.30 -9.71
CA TYR A 256 -4.58 1.75 -9.87
C TYR A 256 -3.95 2.15 -11.21
N GLN A 257 -2.93 1.43 -11.70
CA GLN A 257 -2.36 1.67 -13.02
C GLN A 257 -3.38 1.48 -14.16
N GLN A 258 -4.23 0.46 -14.07
CA GLN A 258 -5.33 0.23 -15.03
C GLN A 258 -6.35 1.38 -15.03
N HIS A 259 -6.49 2.08 -13.90
CA HIS A 259 -7.37 3.23 -13.73
C HIS A 259 -6.64 4.59 -13.83
N ARG A 260 -5.63 4.68 -14.71
CA ARG A 260 -4.86 5.91 -15.00
C ARG A 260 -4.00 6.43 -13.83
N GLY A 261 -3.84 5.64 -12.78
CA GLY A 261 -2.91 5.92 -11.71
C GLY A 261 -1.47 5.81 -12.20
N ARG A 262 -0.68 6.87 -12.03
CA ARG A 262 0.77 6.86 -12.28
C ARG A 262 1.52 6.70 -10.97
N LEU A 263 2.40 5.72 -10.88
CA LEU A 263 3.30 5.55 -9.73
C LEU A 263 4.22 6.78 -9.63
N VAL A 264 4.19 7.46 -8.48
CA VAL A 264 4.99 8.66 -8.21
C VAL A 264 6.13 8.35 -7.24
N ALA A 265 5.84 7.61 -6.18
CA ALA A 265 6.81 7.34 -5.12
C ALA A 265 6.51 6.01 -4.42
N ILE A 266 7.51 5.48 -3.73
CA ILE A 266 7.34 4.46 -2.70
C ILE A 266 7.55 5.14 -1.36
N GLU A 267 6.54 5.09 -0.51
CA GLU A 267 6.57 5.67 0.84
C GLU A 267 7.02 4.57 1.81
N SER A 268 8.28 4.62 2.20
CA SER A 268 8.84 3.72 3.22
C SER A 268 8.23 4.03 4.59
N MET A 269 7.86 2.97 5.33
CA MET A 269 7.24 3.06 6.66
C MET A 269 5.93 3.87 6.71
N ALA A 270 5.17 3.89 5.60
CA ALA A 270 3.88 4.56 5.53
C ALA A 270 2.79 3.89 6.40
N ASP A 271 2.85 2.57 6.56
CA ASP A 271 1.98 1.83 7.49
C ASP A 271 2.85 0.99 8.45
N THR A 272 2.79 1.35 9.73
CA THR A 272 3.59 0.76 10.80
C THR A 272 2.83 -0.28 11.62
N SER A 273 1.64 -0.70 11.16
CA SER A 273 0.89 -1.75 11.82
C SER A 273 1.68 -3.07 11.79
N PRO A 274 1.69 -3.86 12.89
CA PRO A 274 2.49 -5.09 12.96
C PRO A 274 2.22 -6.08 11.83
N ASN A 275 0.95 -6.19 11.41
CA ASN A 275 0.53 -7.06 10.31
C ASN A 275 1.13 -6.60 8.98
N TYR A 276 1.16 -5.30 8.72
CA TYR A 276 1.64 -4.77 7.46
C TYR A 276 3.16 -4.73 7.36
N LEU A 277 3.85 -4.44 8.47
CA LEU A 277 5.31 -4.60 8.58
C LEU A 277 5.74 -6.03 8.21
N LYS A 278 5.00 -7.05 8.67
CA LYS A 278 5.29 -8.46 8.37
C LYS A 278 5.15 -8.80 6.88
N THR A 279 4.22 -8.17 6.17
CA THR A 279 3.91 -8.53 4.77
C THR A 279 4.61 -7.65 3.74
N ALA A 280 4.89 -6.40 4.07
CA ALA A 280 5.35 -5.38 3.12
C ALA A 280 6.48 -4.48 3.66
N GLY A 281 6.96 -4.72 4.89
CA GLY A 281 8.01 -3.88 5.50
C GLY A 281 7.56 -2.43 5.71
N GLY A 282 6.25 -2.18 5.77
CA GLY A 282 5.67 -0.85 5.92
C GLY A 282 5.67 0.01 4.66
N ALA A 283 6.14 -0.51 3.53
CA ALA A 283 6.16 0.23 2.27
C ALA A 283 4.77 0.30 1.64
N MET A 284 4.41 1.46 1.10
CA MET A 284 3.22 1.67 0.27
C MET A 284 3.60 2.41 -1.01
N ALA A 285 2.87 2.16 -2.09
CA ALA A 285 3.09 2.85 -3.36
C ALA A 285 2.13 4.03 -3.50
N ARG A 286 2.68 5.22 -3.78
CA ARG A 286 1.90 6.44 -4.00
C ARG A 286 1.63 6.63 -5.49
N PHE A 287 0.36 6.81 -5.83
CA PHE A 287 -0.12 7.07 -7.18
C PHE A 287 -0.78 8.43 -7.30
N PHE A 288 -0.65 9.09 -8.45
CA PHE A 288 -1.48 10.23 -8.86
C PHE A 288 -2.38 9.81 -10.02
N PHE A 289 -3.62 10.29 -10.03
CA PHE A 289 -4.52 10.13 -11.17
C PHE A 289 -4.46 11.39 -12.04
N LEU A 290 -4.43 11.19 -13.37
CA LEU A 290 -4.24 12.23 -14.39
C LEU A 290 -5.41 12.29 -15.36
#